data_AF-A0A429C219-F1
#
_entry.id   AF-A0A429C219-F1
#
_cell.length_a   1.000
_cell.length_b   1.000
_cell.length_c   1.000
_cell.angle_alpha   90.00
_cell.angle_beta   90.00
_cell.angle_gamma   90.00
#
_symmetry.space_group_name_H-M   'P 1'
#
loop_
_entity.id
_entity.type
_entity.pdbx_description
1 polymer ?
#
loop_
_entity_poly.entity_id
_entity_poly.type
_entity_poly.pdbx_seq_one_letter_code
_entity_poly.pdbx_strand_id
1 'polypeptide(L)'
;MTPYVLTVDAGVRDLRAADHLLHALAAELALPEGVFGCTHLVRGERPRVALSLALPSEPLLRTAQERLTAGGHEVAPGAPDTVGRAVLYPGVSTLTGTLTIAEVLSRSAIDRVTVLGTPAGPAPDTPLVTRDHVRPQWQHGELVLTAMPAIGGTLVPFEVPEPTPCCADH
;
A
#
# COMPACT_ATOMS: atom_id res chain seq x y z
N MET A 1 8.32 -13.42 -13.84
CA MET A 1 9.62 -12.75 -13.60
C MET A 1 9.58 -12.18 -12.20
N THR A 2 10.64 -12.33 -11.42
CA THR A 2 10.72 -11.72 -10.08
C THR A 2 10.95 -10.21 -10.26
N PRO A 3 10.15 -9.34 -9.62
CA PRO A 3 10.33 -7.90 -9.74
C PRO A 3 11.63 -7.45 -9.04
N TYR A 4 12.21 -6.36 -9.54
CA TYR A 4 13.36 -5.71 -8.91
C TYR A 4 12.87 -4.77 -7.82
N VAL A 5 13.21 -5.04 -6.57
CA VAL A 5 12.75 -4.20 -5.45
C VAL A 5 13.86 -3.28 -4.99
N LEU A 6 13.52 -2.03 -4.72
CA LEU A 6 14.37 -1.06 -4.04
C LEU A 6 13.63 -0.42 -2.87
N THR A 7 14.38 -0.09 -1.83
CA THR A 7 13.93 0.70 -0.68
C THR A 7 14.35 2.16 -0.90
N VAL A 8 13.46 3.08 -0.57
CA VAL A 8 13.74 4.52 -0.51
C VAL A 8 13.52 5.00 0.92
N ASP A 9 14.53 5.62 1.50
CA ASP A 9 14.43 6.30 2.78
C ASP A 9 14.50 7.81 2.55
N ALA A 10 13.36 8.45 2.81
CA ALA A 10 13.19 9.90 2.67
C ALA A 10 13.10 10.62 4.02
N GLY A 11 13.38 9.92 5.13
CA GLY A 11 13.30 10.48 6.49
C GLY A 11 11.89 10.88 6.94
N VAL A 12 10.84 10.44 6.21
CA VAL A 12 9.45 10.75 6.52
C VAL A 12 9.01 10.02 7.79
N ARG A 13 8.21 10.67 8.63
CA ARG A 13 7.76 10.12 9.93
C ARG A 13 6.29 9.82 9.98
N ASP A 14 5.51 10.33 9.04
CA ASP A 14 4.07 10.14 8.98
C ASP A 14 3.66 9.34 7.75
N LEU A 15 2.70 8.43 7.93
CA LEU A 15 2.23 7.54 6.87
C LEU A 15 1.58 8.31 5.72
N ARG A 16 0.91 9.43 6.00
CA ARG A 16 0.20 10.22 4.99
C ARG A 16 1.18 10.89 4.02
N ALA A 17 2.21 11.55 4.52
CA ALA A 17 3.27 12.13 3.70
C ALA A 17 4.04 11.04 2.96
N ALA A 18 4.22 9.86 3.56
CA ALA A 18 4.85 8.72 2.88
C ALA A 18 4.01 8.25 1.67
N ASP A 19 2.69 8.18 1.80
CA ASP A 19 1.79 7.85 0.69
C ASP A 19 1.82 8.89 -0.42
N HIS A 20 1.72 10.17 -0.04
CA HIS A 20 1.80 11.27 -0.99
C HIS A 20 3.15 11.30 -1.72
N LEU A 21 4.24 11.07 -0.98
CA LEU A 21 5.58 10.98 -1.57
C LEU A 21 5.66 9.80 -2.54
N LEU A 22 5.11 8.65 -2.20
CA LEU A 22 5.12 7.49 -3.09
C LEU A 22 4.37 7.77 -4.40
N HIS A 23 3.22 8.45 -4.35
CA HIS A 23 2.53 8.91 -5.57
C HIS A 23 3.34 9.94 -6.37
N ALA A 24 3.98 10.90 -5.70
CA ALA A 24 4.82 11.90 -6.35
C ALA A 24 6.02 11.24 -7.06
N LEU A 25 6.74 10.34 -6.37
CA LEU A 25 7.85 9.59 -6.94
C LEU A 25 7.41 8.74 -8.13
N ALA A 26 6.25 8.09 -8.04
CA ALA A 26 5.74 7.31 -9.16
C ALA A 26 5.45 8.17 -10.41
N ALA A 27 4.92 9.38 -10.21
CA ALA A 27 4.70 10.33 -11.30
C ALA A 27 6.01 10.87 -11.88
N GLU A 28 6.96 11.28 -11.03
CA GLU A 28 8.27 11.80 -11.44
C GLU A 28 9.13 10.76 -12.17
N LEU A 29 9.06 9.51 -11.74
CA LEU A 29 9.74 8.38 -12.38
C LEU A 29 8.96 7.84 -13.59
N ALA A 30 7.76 8.36 -13.86
CA ALA A 30 6.85 7.89 -14.91
C ALA A 30 6.64 6.37 -14.85
N LEU A 31 6.39 5.85 -13.64
CA LEU A 31 6.23 4.41 -13.42
C LEU A 31 4.98 3.91 -14.15
N PRO A 32 5.04 2.73 -14.79
CA PRO A 32 3.89 2.17 -15.46
C PRO A 32 2.80 1.76 -14.45
N GLU A 33 1.56 1.74 -14.92
CA GLU A 33 0.47 1.12 -14.17
C GLU A 33 0.81 -0.34 -13.86
N GLY A 34 0.57 -0.76 -12.62
CA GLY A 34 0.85 -2.12 -12.16
C GLY A 34 2.17 -2.30 -11.38
N VAL A 35 2.95 -1.23 -11.19
CA VAL A 35 4.04 -1.24 -10.19
C VAL A 35 3.46 -1.34 -8.79
N PHE A 36 4.12 -2.14 -7.94
CA PHE A 36 3.86 -2.12 -6.50
C PHE A 36 4.73 -1.07 -5.82
N GLY A 37 4.10 -0.29 -4.96
CA GLY A 37 4.76 0.64 -4.08
C GLY A 37 4.18 0.54 -2.69
N CYS A 38 5.05 0.32 -1.70
CA CYS A 38 4.64 0.04 -0.33
C CYS A 38 5.25 1.03 0.67
N THR A 39 4.54 1.25 1.77
CA THR A 39 5.06 1.90 2.98
C THR A 39 5.40 0.86 4.04
N HIS A 40 6.49 1.10 4.76
CA HIS A 40 7.06 0.21 5.76
C HIS A 40 7.37 0.99 7.04
N LEU A 41 6.83 0.53 8.17
CA LEU A 41 7.10 1.15 9.46
C LEU A 41 8.43 0.61 10.00
N VAL A 42 9.48 1.42 9.89
CA VAL A 42 10.80 1.06 10.41
C VAL A 42 10.89 1.47 11.87
N ARG A 43 10.86 0.47 12.76
CA ARG A 43 11.06 0.64 14.20
C ARG A 43 12.57 0.67 14.50
N GLY A 44 12.99 1.55 15.41
CA GLY A 44 14.40 1.68 15.80
C GLY A 44 14.65 3.00 16.54
N GLU A 45 15.91 3.37 16.71
CA GLU A 45 16.31 4.61 17.40
C GLU A 45 15.76 5.87 16.71
N ARG A 46 15.53 5.79 15.39
CA ARG A 46 14.87 6.83 14.60
C ARG A 46 13.66 6.24 13.88
N PRO A 47 12.48 6.18 14.54
CA PRO A 47 11.25 5.72 13.92
C PRO A 47 10.91 6.55 12.68
N ARG A 48 10.58 5.86 11.58
CA ARG A 48 10.29 6.48 10.29
C ARG A 48 9.50 5.54 9.39
N VAL A 49 9.05 6.07 8.26
CA VAL A 49 8.38 5.31 7.19
C VAL A 49 9.33 5.19 6.01
N ALA A 50 9.77 3.98 5.72
CA ALA A 50 10.50 3.68 4.50
C ALA A 50 9.52 3.32 3.38
N LEU A 51 9.91 3.60 2.14
CA LEU A 51 9.16 3.23 0.95
C LEU A 51 9.83 2.06 0.26
N SER A 52 9.08 1.24 -0.46
CA SER A 52 9.64 0.32 -1.45
C SER A 52 8.92 0.42 -2.78
N LEU A 53 9.65 0.17 -3.87
CA LEU A 53 9.12 0.09 -5.24
C LEU A 53 9.55 -1.23 -5.87
N ALA A 54 8.60 -1.96 -6.43
CA ALA A 54 8.82 -3.20 -7.17
C ALA A 54 8.72 -2.94 -8.68
N LEU A 55 9.87 -2.91 -9.36
CA LEU A 55 10.00 -2.49 -10.74
C LEU A 55 10.08 -3.71 -11.69
N PRO A 56 9.45 -3.65 -12.87
CA PRO A 56 9.36 -4.79 -13.78
C PRO A 56 10.65 -5.10 -14.55
N SER A 57 11.66 -4.22 -14.53
CA SER A 57 12.87 -4.39 -15.34
C SER A 57 14.11 -3.76 -14.72
N GLU A 58 15.28 -4.31 -15.02
CA GLU A 58 16.57 -3.78 -14.59
C GLU A 58 16.85 -2.36 -15.13
N PRO A 59 16.56 -2.02 -16.41
CA PRO A 59 16.74 -0.67 -16.89
C PRO A 59 15.95 0.37 -16.09
N LEU A 60 14.69 0.07 -15.75
CA LEU A 60 13.88 0.97 -14.93
C LEU A 60 14.42 1.07 -13.50
N LEU A 61 14.91 -0.03 -12.93
CA LEU A 61 15.61 -0.03 -11.64
C LEU A 61 16.79 0.95 -11.64
N ARG A 62 17.68 0.87 -12.65
CA ARG A 62 18.84 1.75 -12.76
C ARG A 62 18.44 3.21 -12.86
N THR A 63 17.47 3.53 -13.72
CA THR A 63 16.95 4.89 -13.87
C THR A 63 16.32 5.42 -12.57
N ALA A 64 15.56 4.59 -11.87
CA ALA A 64 14.96 4.96 -10.59
C ALA A 64 16.03 5.24 -9.53
N GLN A 65 17.05 4.37 -9.40
CA GLN A 65 18.16 4.56 -8.48
C GLN A 65 18.90 5.87 -8.74
N GLU A 66 19.28 6.14 -9.99
CA GLU A 66 19.99 7.36 -10.39
C GLU A 66 19.19 8.62 -10.03
N ARG A 67 17.89 8.65 -10.38
CA ARG A 67 17.03 9.81 -10.12
C ARG A 67 16.76 10.03 -8.64
N LEU A 68 16.48 8.96 -7.90
CA LEU A 68 16.21 9.04 -6.46
C LEU A 68 17.44 9.53 -5.69
N THR A 69 18.63 8.99 -6.01
CA THR A 69 19.88 9.46 -5.39
C THR A 69 20.21 10.89 -5.79
N ALA A 70 19.97 11.29 -7.04
CA ALA A 70 20.12 12.69 -7.47
C ALA A 70 19.14 13.63 -6.75
N GLY A 71 17.96 13.15 -6.37
CA GLY A 71 16.98 13.85 -5.53
C GLY A 71 17.33 13.88 -4.03
N GLY A 72 18.47 13.29 -3.63
CA GLY A 72 18.93 13.27 -2.24
C GLY A 72 18.32 12.18 -1.37
N HIS A 73 17.61 11.21 -1.96
CA HIS A 73 17.07 10.08 -1.22
C HIS A 73 18.13 9.00 -1.00
N GLU A 74 18.09 8.37 0.17
CA GLU A 74 18.86 7.15 0.43
C GLU A 74 18.15 5.96 -0.22
N VAL A 75 18.88 5.16 -0.99
CA VAL A 75 18.34 4.02 -1.75
C VAL A 75 19.12 2.76 -1.43
N ALA A 76 18.40 1.67 -1.16
CA ALA A 76 18.99 0.36 -0.90
C ALA A 76 18.29 -0.73 -1.75
N PRO A 77 18.98 -1.80 -2.15
CA PRO A 77 18.35 -2.92 -2.84
C PRO A 77 17.43 -3.72 -1.89
N GLY A 78 16.34 -4.27 -2.43
CA GLY A 78 15.37 -5.07 -1.69
C GLY A 78 14.27 -4.24 -1.00
N ALA A 79 13.29 -4.93 -0.41
CA ALA A 79 12.32 -4.33 0.50
C ALA A 79 12.91 -4.25 1.92
N PRO A 80 12.53 -3.24 2.74
CA PRO A 80 13.06 -3.11 4.09
C PRO A 80 12.47 -4.15 5.06
N ASP A 81 11.28 -4.68 4.75
CA ASP A 81 10.64 -5.80 5.43
C ASP A 81 9.71 -6.56 4.47
N THR A 82 9.17 -7.69 4.93
CA THR A 82 8.22 -8.53 4.18
C THR A 82 6.74 -8.16 4.41
N VAL A 83 6.45 -7.10 5.17
CA VAL A 83 5.14 -6.80 5.77
C VAL A 83 4.71 -5.34 5.47
N GLY A 84 4.97 -4.89 4.23
CA GLY A 84 4.61 -3.56 3.76
C GLY A 84 3.13 -3.37 3.42
N ARG A 85 2.63 -2.14 3.54
CA ARG A 85 1.28 -1.74 3.11
C ARG A 85 1.33 -1.15 1.71
N ALA A 86 0.56 -1.71 0.79
CA ALA A 86 0.56 -1.26 -0.59
C ALA A 86 -0.29 0.01 -0.74
N VAL A 87 0.28 0.97 -1.47
CA VAL A 87 -0.36 2.25 -1.85
C VAL A 87 -0.48 2.30 -3.36
N LEU A 88 0.56 1.84 -4.07
CA LEU A 88 0.52 1.58 -5.51
C LEU A 88 0.43 0.07 -5.72
N TYR A 89 -0.52 -0.36 -6.52
CA TYR A 89 -0.67 -1.75 -6.95
C TYR A 89 -1.62 -1.81 -8.16
N PRO A 90 -1.55 -2.86 -9.00
CA PRO A 90 -2.45 -3.03 -10.12
C PRO A 90 -3.93 -2.92 -9.70
N GLY A 91 -4.68 -2.06 -10.39
CA GLY A 91 -6.12 -1.89 -10.23
C GLY A 91 -6.59 -0.96 -9.11
N VAL A 92 -5.69 -0.39 -8.30
CA VAL A 92 -6.06 0.51 -7.17
C VAL A 92 -6.95 1.68 -7.60
N SER A 93 -6.70 2.27 -8.77
CA SER A 93 -7.47 3.40 -9.31
C SER A 93 -8.93 3.06 -9.63
N THR A 94 -9.26 1.77 -9.73
CA THR A 94 -10.63 1.29 -9.99
C THR A 94 -11.42 1.03 -8.70
N LEU A 95 -10.76 1.04 -7.55
CA LEU A 95 -11.36 0.73 -6.25
C LEU A 95 -11.98 1.98 -5.61
N THR A 96 -12.99 2.53 -6.27
CA THR A 96 -13.69 3.76 -5.84
C THR A 96 -15.16 3.50 -5.54
N GLY A 97 -15.75 4.31 -4.65
CA GLY A 97 -17.14 4.19 -4.25
C GLY A 97 -17.46 2.89 -3.49
N THR A 98 -18.60 2.26 -3.80
CA THR A 98 -19.03 0.99 -3.20
C THR A 98 -18.91 -0.13 -4.21
N LEU A 99 -18.18 -1.19 -3.84
CA LEU A 99 -17.94 -2.38 -4.66
C LEU A 99 -18.25 -3.63 -3.87
N THR A 100 -18.65 -4.71 -4.51
CA THR A 100 -18.70 -6.03 -3.89
C THR A 100 -17.31 -6.60 -3.66
N ILE A 101 -17.16 -7.55 -2.73
CA ILE A 101 -15.89 -8.26 -2.53
C ILE A 101 -15.37 -8.91 -3.81
N ALA A 102 -16.26 -9.50 -4.63
CA ALA A 102 -15.91 -10.07 -5.92
C ALA A 102 -15.34 -9.02 -6.89
N GLU A 103 -15.90 -7.81 -6.92
CA GLU A 103 -15.39 -6.72 -7.75
C GLU A 103 -14.02 -6.24 -7.29
N VAL A 104 -13.80 -6.13 -5.97
CA VAL A 104 -12.49 -5.74 -5.41
C VAL A 104 -11.39 -6.73 -5.82
N LEU A 105 -11.65 -8.03 -5.67
CA LEU A 105 -10.68 -9.08 -5.99
C LEU A 105 -10.46 -9.25 -7.50
N SER A 106 -11.49 -9.05 -8.33
CA SER A 106 -11.37 -9.20 -9.79
C SER A 106 -10.74 -8.01 -10.49
N ARG A 107 -10.83 -6.81 -9.91
CA ARG A 107 -10.34 -5.56 -10.51
C ARG A 107 -8.97 -5.13 -10.02
N SER A 108 -8.43 -5.78 -8.98
CA SER A 108 -7.17 -5.38 -8.37
C SER A 108 -6.26 -6.56 -8.08
N ALA A 109 -5.01 -6.26 -7.71
CA ALA A 109 -4.04 -7.24 -7.26
C ALA A 109 -4.28 -7.75 -5.83
N ILE A 110 -5.40 -7.42 -5.19
CA ILE A 110 -5.73 -7.92 -3.85
C ILE A 110 -6.07 -9.40 -3.96
N ASP A 111 -5.31 -10.23 -3.26
CA ASP A 111 -5.51 -11.69 -3.27
C ASP A 111 -6.68 -12.09 -2.38
N ARG A 112 -6.87 -11.38 -1.26
CA ARG A 112 -7.86 -11.76 -0.24
C ARG A 112 -8.37 -10.59 0.57
N VAL A 113 -9.65 -10.66 0.95
CA VAL A 113 -10.26 -9.77 1.94
C VAL A 113 -10.53 -10.56 3.23
N THR A 114 -10.17 -9.98 4.37
CA THR A 114 -10.48 -10.50 5.71
C THR A 114 -11.34 -9.50 6.47
N VAL A 115 -12.17 -9.99 7.40
CA VAL A 115 -13.01 -9.12 8.26
C VAL A 115 -12.48 -9.18 9.69
N LEU A 116 -12.17 -8.02 10.26
CA LEU A 116 -11.68 -7.94 11.64
C LEU A 116 -12.65 -8.60 12.61
N GLY A 117 -12.13 -9.47 13.47
CA GLY A 117 -12.93 -10.20 14.46
C GLY A 117 -13.71 -11.39 13.89
N THR A 118 -13.58 -11.71 12.60
CA THR A 118 -14.24 -12.86 11.97
C THR A 118 -13.21 -13.75 11.25
N PRO A 119 -13.11 -15.05 11.57
CA PRO A 119 -12.16 -15.94 10.93
C PRO A 119 -12.57 -16.33 9.51
N ALA A 120 -13.87 -16.30 9.20
CA ALA A 120 -14.38 -16.54 7.86
C ALA A 120 -14.24 -15.30 6.98
N GLY A 121 -13.91 -15.51 5.70
CA GLY A 121 -13.92 -14.44 4.70
C GLY A 121 -15.35 -13.93 4.44
N PRO A 122 -15.49 -12.69 3.95
CA PRO A 122 -16.80 -12.13 3.61
C PRO A 122 -17.39 -12.82 2.37
N ALA A 123 -18.73 -12.77 2.23
CA ALA A 123 -19.38 -13.32 1.04
C ALA A 123 -19.02 -12.47 -0.21
N PRO A 124 -18.89 -13.07 -1.41
CA PRO A 124 -18.46 -12.36 -2.60
C PRO A 124 -19.33 -11.15 -2.98
N ASP A 125 -20.62 -11.19 -2.67
CA ASP A 125 -21.63 -10.15 -2.92
C ASP A 125 -21.71 -9.10 -1.80
N THR A 126 -20.96 -9.27 -0.71
CA THR A 126 -20.94 -8.32 0.41
C THR A 126 -20.42 -6.95 -0.08
N PRO A 127 -21.14 -5.85 0.15
CA PRO A 127 -20.70 -4.51 -0.27
C PRO A 127 -19.58 -3.97 0.63
N LEU A 128 -18.53 -3.45 0.01
CA LEU A 128 -17.41 -2.72 0.60
C LEU A 128 -17.47 -1.26 0.15
N VAL A 129 -17.63 -0.35 1.11
CA VAL A 129 -17.48 1.10 0.88
C VAL A 129 -15.99 1.44 0.97
N THR A 130 -15.36 1.64 -0.19
CA THR A 130 -13.90 1.78 -0.34
C THR A 130 -13.35 3.07 0.28
N ARG A 131 -14.18 4.12 0.38
CA ARG A 131 -13.78 5.48 0.76
C ARG A 131 -12.66 6.05 -0.11
N ASP A 132 -12.49 5.49 -1.31
CA ASP A 132 -11.40 5.79 -2.24
C ASP A 132 -10.00 5.65 -1.57
N HIS A 133 -9.91 4.84 -0.52
CA HIS A 133 -8.71 4.61 0.27
C HIS A 133 -8.61 3.13 0.67
N VAL A 134 -7.94 2.35 -0.18
CA VAL A 134 -7.80 0.90 -0.01
C VAL A 134 -6.32 0.56 0.16
N ARG A 135 -5.90 0.24 1.39
CA ARG A 135 -4.51 -0.06 1.74
C ARG A 135 -4.35 -1.50 2.24
N PRO A 136 -4.23 -2.47 1.32
CA PRO A 136 -3.96 -3.85 1.69
C PRO A 136 -2.49 -4.00 2.15
N GLN A 137 -2.21 -5.10 2.84
CA GLN A 137 -0.90 -5.40 3.40
C GLN A 137 -0.38 -6.73 2.89
N TRP A 138 0.92 -6.83 2.65
CA TRP A 138 1.57 -8.11 2.39
C TRP A 138 1.55 -9.00 3.62
N GLN A 139 0.97 -10.19 3.48
CA GLN A 139 0.90 -11.21 4.52
C GLN A 139 1.21 -12.58 3.90
N HIS A 140 2.33 -13.18 4.28
CA HIS A 140 2.76 -14.50 3.77
C HIS A 140 2.81 -14.60 2.23
N GLY A 141 3.13 -13.49 1.55
CA GLY A 141 3.19 -13.42 0.08
C GLY A 141 1.87 -13.11 -0.62
N GLU A 142 0.77 -12.95 0.13
CA GLU A 142 -0.53 -12.49 -0.38
C GLU A 142 -0.75 -11.02 -0.03
N LEU A 143 -1.39 -10.27 -0.93
CA LEU A 143 -1.86 -8.92 -0.69
C LEU A 143 -3.25 -8.97 -0.06
N VAL A 144 -3.31 -8.79 1.26
CA VAL A 144 -4.53 -8.97 2.06
C VAL A 144 -5.11 -7.61 2.45
N LEU A 145 -6.37 -7.38 2.08
CA LEU A 145 -7.15 -6.25 2.59
C LEU A 145 -7.90 -6.65 3.86
N THR A 146 -7.61 -5.97 4.97
CA THR A 146 -8.42 -6.07 6.19
C THR A 146 -9.57 -5.06 6.12
N ALA A 147 -10.79 -5.55 6.32
CA ALA A 147 -12.01 -4.76 6.40
C ALA A 147 -12.67 -4.87 7.77
N MET A 148 -13.56 -3.95 8.10
CA MET A 148 -14.37 -3.94 9.32
C MET A 148 -15.86 -3.85 8.97
N PRO A 149 -16.75 -4.43 9.79
CA PRO A 149 -18.19 -4.21 9.67
C PRO A 149 -18.57 -2.73 9.80
N ALA A 150 -19.54 -2.31 9.01
CA ALA A 150 -20.15 -0.99 9.04
C ALA A 150 -21.69 -1.08 8.97
N ILE A 151 -22.36 0.06 9.10
CA ILE A 151 -23.83 0.14 9.10
C ILE A 151 -24.40 -0.43 7.80
N GLY A 152 -25.57 -1.08 7.91
CA GLY A 152 -26.30 -1.56 6.74
C GLY A 152 -25.75 -2.85 6.13
N GLY A 153 -25.01 -3.66 6.90
CA GLY A 153 -24.42 -4.90 6.40
C GLY A 153 -23.27 -4.66 5.41
N THR A 154 -22.69 -3.47 5.43
CA THR A 154 -21.54 -3.11 4.59
C THR A 154 -20.24 -3.38 5.31
N LEU A 155 -19.17 -3.47 4.53
CA LEU A 155 -17.80 -3.47 5.02
C LEU A 155 -17.12 -2.16 4.65
N VAL A 156 -16.06 -1.83 5.37
CA VAL A 156 -15.18 -0.70 5.07
C VAL A 156 -13.72 -1.12 5.27
N PRO A 157 -12.73 -0.56 4.54
CA PRO A 157 -11.33 -0.79 4.85
C PRO A 157 -11.00 -0.46 6.32
N PHE A 158 -10.12 -1.27 6.91
CA PHE A 158 -9.65 -1.08 8.29
C PHE A 158 -8.90 0.24 8.46
N GLU A 159 -8.02 0.58 7.52
CA GLU A 159 -7.36 1.87 7.52
C GLU A 159 -8.31 2.98 7.07
N VAL A 160 -8.25 4.08 7.81
CA VAL A 160 -9.00 5.30 7.50
C VAL A 160 -8.01 6.35 6.96
N PRO A 161 -8.36 7.07 5.88
CA PRO A 161 -7.46 8.06 5.27
C PRO A 161 -7.13 9.22 6.21
N GLU A 162 -8.06 9.58 7.08
CA GLU A 162 -7.88 10.56 8.14
C GLU A 162 -8.23 9.91 9.47
N PRO A 163 -7.27 9.24 10.13
CA PRO A 163 -7.52 8.75 11.47
C PRO A 163 -7.79 9.96 12.36
N THR A 164 -8.98 10.00 12.96
CA THR A 164 -9.20 10.87 14.12
C THR A 164 -8.06 10.55 15.10
N PRO A 165 -7.25 11.53 15.55
CA PRO A 165 -6.19 11.26 16.50
C PRO A 165 -6.81 10.70 17.77
N CYS A 166 -6.85 9.38 17.91
CA CYS A 166 -7.28 8.74 19.12
C CYS A 166 -6.06 8.63 20.03
N CYS A 167 -6.02 9.56 21.00
CA CYS A 167 -5.19 9.50 22.21
C CYS A 167 -3.67 9.55 21.96
N ALA A 168 -3.14 10.77 21.83
CA ALA A 168 -1.71 11.05 22.00
C ALA A 168 -1.34 11.42 23.46
N ASP A 169 -2.18 11.05 24.44
CA ASP A 169 -1.92 11.27 25.87
C ASP A 169 -2.13 9.94 26.64
N HIS A 170 -1.10 9.09 26.72
CA HIS A 170 -0.94 8.07 27.77
C HIS A 170 0.52 7.72 27.98
#